data_AF-X0XIA8-F1
#
_entry.id   AF-X0XIA8-F1
#
_cell.length_a   1.000
_cell.length_b   1.000
_cell.length_c   1.000
_cell.angle_alpha   90.00
_cell.angle_beta   90.00
_cell.angle_gamma   90.00
#
_symmetry.space_group_name_H-M   'P 1'
#
loop_
_entity.id
_entity.type
_entity.pdbx_description
1 polymer ?
#
loop_
_entity_poly.entity_id
_entity_poly.type
_entity_poly.pdbx_seq_one_letter_code
_entity_poly.pdbx_strand_id
1 'polypeptide(L)' 'MSYKDKIWTKSWDSHVKDLDPKEFEMTYPQAIRRTMEEFPDKMAFDYLGVTFTYKDLDEASNQFAN' A
#
# COMPACT_ATOMS: atom_id res chain seq x y z
N MET A 1 -0.10 -22.13 -16.63
CA MET A 1 0.56 -22.94 -15.57
C MET A 1 -0.52 -23.63 -14.77
N SER A 2 -0.40 -24.94 -14.57
CA SER A 2 -1.42 -25.72 -13.84
C SER A 2 -1.19 -25.56 -12.33
N TYR A 3 -2.26 -25.58 -11.54
CA TYR A 3 -2.20 -25.50 -10.06
C TYR A 3 -1.28 -26.57 -9.43
N LYS A 4 -1.01 -27.67 -10.16
CA LYS A 4 -0.09 -28.74 -9.75
C LYS A 4 1.40 -28.32 -9.69
N ASP A 5 1.77 -27.20 -10.32
CA ASP A 5 3.17 -26.80 -10.49
C ASP A 5 3.69 -25.88 -9.36
N LYS A 6 2.81 -25.33 -8.52
CA LYS A 6 3.18 -24.39 -7.43
C LYS A 6 3.28 -25.09 -6.08
N ILE A 7 4.43 -25.71 -5.81
CA ILE A 7 4.66 -26.49 -4.57
C ILE A 7 4.55 -25.67 -3.29
N TRP A 8 4.81 -24.36 -3.34
CA TRP A 8 4.81 -23.46 -2.18
C TRP A 8 3.42 -23.11 -1.66
N THR A 9 2.37 -23.25 -2.47
CA THR A 9 0.99 -22.91 -2.06
C THR A 9 0.36 -23.97 -1.15
N LYS A 10 0.97 -25.16 -1.05
CA LYS A 10 0.46 -26.28 -0.25
C LYS A 10 0.55 -26.06 1.27
N SER A 11 1.45 -25.19 1.70
CA SER A 11 1.66 -24.85 3.12
C SER A 11 1.02 -23.53 3.51
N TRP A 12 0.30 -22.87 2.60
CA TRP A 12 -0.39 -21.62 2.87
C TRP A 12 -1.69 -21.88 3.61
N ASP A 13 -2.11 -20.89 4.39
CA ASP A 13 -3.44 -20.94 5.00
C ASP A 13 -4.51 -20.89 3.88
N SER A 14 -5.61 -21.59 4.10
CA SER A 14 -6.78 -21.68 3.21
C SER A 14 -7.35 -20.33 2.74
N HIS A 15 -7.16 -19.26 3.54
CA HIS A 15 -7.62 -17.92 3.19
C HIS A 15 -6.58 -17.10 2.39
N VAL A 16 -5.34 -17.57 2.31
CA VAL A 16 -4.26 -16.89 1.59
C VAL A 16 -4.34 -17.29 0.12
N LYS A 17 -4.64 -16.30 -0.73
CA LYS A 17 -4.60 -16.43 -2.17
C LYS A 17 -3.24 -15.98 -2.70
N ASP A 18 -2.89 -16.48 -3.87
CA ASP A 18 -1.72 -15.97 -4.59
C ASP A 18 -1.94 -14.49 -4.94
N LEU A 19 -0.84 -13.74 -4.99
CA LEU A 19 -0.89 -12.32 -5.32
C LEU A 19 -1.38 -12.15 -6.75
N ASP A 20 -2.27 -11.18 -7.00
CA ASP A 20 -2.65 -10.83 -8.36
C ASP A 20 -1.47 -10.09 -9.02
N PRO A 21 -0.87 -10.62 -10.10
CA PRO A 21 0.26 -9.96 -10.77
C PRO A 21 -0.05 -8.52 -11.18
N LYS A 22 -1.33 -8.19 -11.42
CA LYS A 22 -1.77 -6.83 -11.76
C LYS A 22 -1.52 -5.82 -10.65
N GLU A 23 -1.47 -6.26 -9.39
CA GLU A 23 -1.10 -5.37 -8.27
C GLU A 23 0.34 -4.87 -8.37
N PHE A 24 1.19 -5.49 -9.20
CA PHE A 24 2.56 -5.03 -9.45
C PHE A 24 2.69 -4.15 -10.70
N GLU A 25 1.61 -3.94 -11.45
CA GLU A 25 1.59 -3.03 -12.61
C GLU A 25 1.35 -1.57 -12.21
N MET A 26 1.09 -1.30 -10.93
CA MET A 26 0.92 0.05 -10.39
C MET A 26 2.20 0.63 -9.80
N THR A 27 2.37 1.94 -9.91
CA THR A 27 3.42 2.67 -9.22
C THR A 27 3.11 2.80 -7.73
N TYR A 28 4.13 2.99 -6.91
CA TYR A 28 3.94 3.18 -5.47
C TYR A 28 2.99 4.36 -5.13
N PRO A 29 3.09 5.55 -5.77
CA PRO A 29 2.12 6.62 -5.58
C PRO A 29 0.68 6.20 -5.91
N GLN A 30 0.48 5.39 -6.97
CA GLN A 30 -0.85 4.88 -7.32
C GLN A 30 -1.39 3.92 -6.25
N ALA A 31 -0.53 3.09 -5.66
CA ALA A 31 -0.91 2.15 -4.61
C ALA A 31 -1.40 2.85 -3.34
N ILE A 32 -0.72 3.93 -2.93
CA ILE A 32 -1.03 4.64 -1.66
C ILE A 32 -2.10 5.72 -1.82
N ARG A 33 -2.38 6.18 -3.05
CA ARG A 33 -3.30 7.28 -3.33
C ARG A 33 -4.68 7.10 -2.70
N ARG A 34 -5.23 5.89 -2.79
CA ARG A 34 -6.54 5.56 -2.22
C ARG A 34 -6.59 5.85 -0.71
N THR A 35 -5.55 5.48 0.02
CA THR A 35 -5.49 5.72 1.48
C THR A 35 -5.47 7.21 1.79
N MET A 36 -4.70 7.99 1.02
CA MET A 36 -4.60 9.44 1.21
C MET A 36 -5.94 10.15 0.90
N GLU A 37 -6.68 9.66 -0.11
CA GLU A 37 -7.99 10.21 -0.50
C GLU A 37 -9.13 9.78 0.45
N GLU A 38 -9.17 8.52 0.88
CA GLU A 38 -10.25 7.99 1.73
C GLU A 38 -10.08 8.34 3.21
N PHE A 39 -8.83 8.53 3.66
CA PHE A 39 -8.51 8.73 5.08
C PHE A 39 -7.60 9.95 5.34
N PRO A 40 -7.90 11.13 4.77
CA PRO A 40 -6.99 12.29 4.81
C PRO A 40 -6.68 12.73 6.24
N ASP A 41 -7.66 12.68 7.14
CA ASP A 41 -7.53 13.15 8.53
C ASP A 41 -7.00 12.06 9.49
N LYS A 42 -6.72 10.85 9.00
CA LYS A 42 -6.13 9.80 9.83
C LYS A 42 -4.64 10.04 9.99
N MET A 43 -4.13 9.71 11.18
CA MET A 43 -2.70 9.70 11.48
C MET A 43 -1.96 8.79 10.50
N ALA A 44 -0.96 9.35 9.82
CA ALA A 44 -0.02 8.61 8.98
C ALA A 44 1.22 8.21 9.79
N PHE A 45 1.83 9.17 10.48
CA PHE A 45 2.97 8.93 11.37
C PHE A 45 3.11 10.02 12.44
N ASP A 46 3.83 9.69 13.51
CA ASP A 46 4.24 10.62 14.55
C ASP A 46 5.76 10.81 14.51
N TYR A 47 6.21 12.05 14.63
CA TYR A 47 7.62 12.38 14.74
C TYR A 47 7.85 13.45 15.80
N LEU A 48 8.63 13.11 16.84
CA LEU A 48 8.97 14.02 17.95
C LEU A 48 7.76 14.69 18.63
N GLY A 49 6.65 13.96 18.77
CA GLY A 49 5.43 14.46 19.38
C GLY A 49 4.57 15.33 18.45
N VAL A 50 4.93 15.42 17.16
CA VAL A 50 4.10 16.01 16.13
C VAL A 50 3.45 14.90 15.31
N THR A 51 2.13 14.91 15.26
CA THR A 51 1.34 13.98 14.45
C THR A 51 1.12 14.54 13.06
N PHE A 52 1.42 13.72 12.05
CA PHE A 52 1.15 14.01 10.65
C PHE A 52 0.00 13.14 10.18
N THR A 53 -0.97 13.76 9.53
CA THR A 53 -2.07 13.08 8.86
C THR A 53 -1.67 12.60 7.46
N TYR A 54 -2.48 11.75 6.83
CA TYR A 54 -2.23 11.36 5.44
C TYR A 54 -2.30 12.55 4.48
N LYS A 55 -3.14 13.55 4.78
CA LYS A 55 -3.19 14.81 4.04
C LYS A 55 -1.88 15.58 4.14
N ASP A 56 -1.34 15.75 5.35
CA ASP A 56 -0.09 16.49 5.57
C ASP A 56 1.08 15.81 4.82
N LEU A 57 1.10 14.47 4.82
CA LEU A 57 2.10 13.70 4.10
C LEU A 57 1.98 13.87 2.58
N ASP A 58 0.77 13.84 2.01
CA ASP A 58 0.55 14.04 0.57
C ASP A 58 0.97 15.45 0.13
N GLU A 59 0.57 16.48 0.87
CA GLU A 59 0.95 17.87 0.60
C GLU A 59 2.47 18.08 0.65
N ALA A 60 3.15 17.57 1.70
CA ALA A 60 4.60 17.66 1.83
C ALA A 60 5.34 16.88 0.73
N SER A 61 4.85 15.70 0.36
CA SER A 61 5.42 14.89 -0.73
C SER A 61 5.31 15.61 -2.07
N ASN A 62 4.14 16.17 -2.39
CA ASN A 62 3.92 16.93 -3.62
C ASN A 62 4.76 18.21 -3.65
N GLN A 63 4.94 18.89 -2.51
CA GLN A 63 5.83 20.05 -2.41
C GLN A 63 7.29 19.67 -2.66
N PHE A 64 7.75 18.53 -2.14
CA PHE A 64 9.12 18.04 -2.34
C PHE A 64 9.41 17.63 -3.80
N ALA A 65 8.41 17.13 -4.53
CA ALA A 65 8.55 16.67 -5.90
C ALA A 65 8.58 17.81 -6.96
N ASN A 66 8.20 19.04 -6.59
CA ASN A 66 8.20 20.22 -7.47
C ASN A 66 9.50 21.02 -7.36
#